data_AF-A0A958XGV5-F1
#
_entry.id   AF-A0A958XGV5-F1
#
_cell.length_a   1.000
_cell.length_b   1.000
_cell.length_c   1.000
_cell.angle_alpha   90.00
_cell.angle_beta   90.00
_cell.angle_gamma   90.00
#
_symmetry.space_group_name_H-M   'P 1'
#
loop_
_entity.id
_entity.type
_entity.pdbx_description
1 polymer ?
#
loop_
_entity_poly.entity_id
_entity_poly.type
_entity_poly.pdbx_seq_one_letter_code
_entity_poly.pdbx_strand_id
1 'polypeptide(L)'
;MENMLNYFSEVTLFGKSAILPIMLLLLAINLGLTLIHSLQEMKGKLWRYFGAIAGVKIPDSLGFVVFFVLLTLTLWTIGWLAITGNLLFWQLGNSIGLGAVGAVIGARLSDSYFSHIKLDREHYRPNPGLSSTPYYIAEAILLSIVFFPGIIDNLLPVFLGFLSTGLLFILVLPVIGLFRGVAGQERWNPGEPMPF
;
A
#
# COMPACT_ATOMS: atom_id res chain seq x y z
N MET A 1 -14.03 -13.70 -17.29
CA MET A 1 -14.87 -13.47 -16.09
C MET A 1 -15.00 -14.75 -15.28
N GLU A 2 -15.38 -15.88 -15.88
CA GLU A 2 -15.45 -17.19 -15.22
C GLU A 2 -14.18 -17.55 -14.43
N ASN A 3 -13.00 -17.41 -15.02
CA ASN A 3 -11.72 -17.65 -14.33
C ASN A 3 -11.52 -16.84 -13.05
N MET A 4 -11.93 -15.56 -13.04
CA MET A 4 -11.84 -14.70 -11.85
C MET A 4 -12.78 -15.17 -10.75
N LEU A 5 -13.99 -15.57 -11.13
CA LEU A 5 -14.99 -16.08 -10.20
C LEU A 5 -14.56 -17.43 -9.61
N ASN A 6 -13.95 -18.29 -10.42
CA ASN A 6 -13.40 -19.58 -9.96
C ASN A 6 -12.25 -19.36 -8.98
N TYR A 7 -11.26 -18.53 -9.33
CA TYR A 7 -10.18 -18.15 -8.42
C TYR A 7 -10.73 -17.63 -7.09
N PHE A 8 -11.63 -16.63 -7.13
CA PHE A 8 -12.20 -16.04 -5.92
C PHE A 8 -12.98 -17.07 -5.09
N SER A 9 -13.67 -18.01 -5.73
CA SER A 9 -14.38 -19.10 -5.05
C SER A 9 -13.46 -20.05 -4.30
N GLU A 10 -12.26 -20.26 -4.83
CA GLU A 10 -11.29 -21.23 -4.29
C GLU A 10 -10.53 -20.64 -3.11
N VAL A 11 -10.26 -19.34 -3.12
CA VAL A 11 -9.35 -18.71 -2.15
C VAL A 11 -10.05 -17.91 -1.05
N THR A 12 -11.38 -17.76 -1.11
CA THR A 12 -12.14 -16.97 -0.13
C THR A 12 -13.17 -17.78 0.64
N LEU A 13 -13.71 -17.19 1.72
CA LEU A 13 -14.75 -17.81 2.55
C LEU A 13 -16.14 -17.89 1.91
N PHE A 14 -16.33 -17.35 0.70
CA PHE A 14 -17.64 -17.19 0.09
C PHE A 14 -17.98 -18.30 -0.91
N GLY A 15 -19.19 -18.86 -0.78
CA GLY A 15 -19.74 -19.78 -1.76
C GLY A 15 -20.16 -19.11 -3.07
N LYS A 16 -20.33 -19.91 -4.12
CA LYS A 16 -20.56 -19.47 -5.52
C LYS A 16 -21.67 -18.44 -5.72
N SER A 17 -22.70 -18.41 -4.88
CA SER A 17 -23.87 -17.54 -5.04
C SER A 17 -23.61 -16.05 -4.72
N ALA A 18 -22.56 -15.72 -3.96
CA ALA A 18 -22.28 -14.34 -3.53
C ALA A 18 -20.96 -13.77 -4.07
N ILE A 19 -20.23 -14.51 -4.91
CA ILE A 19 -18.85 -14.18 -5.33
C ILE A 19 -18.77 -12.86 -6.07
N LEU A 20 -19.57 -12.69 -7.13
CA LEU A 20 -19.47 -11.49 -7.96
C LEU A 20 -19.75 -10.19 -7.19
N PRO A 21 -20.86 -10.04 -6.44
CA PRO A 21 -21.11 -8.80 -5.71
C PRO A 21 -20.05 -8.52 -4.64
N ILE A 22 -19.54 -9.55 -3.97
CA ILE A 22 -18.50 -9.38 -2.94
C ILE A 22 -17.16 -9.01 -3.57
N MET A 23 -16.76 -9.67 -4.65
CA MET A 23 -15.54 -9.35 -5.39
C MET A 23 -15.57 -7.90 -5.88
N LEU A 24 -16.69 -7.45 -6.45
CA LEU A 24 -16.88 -6.06 -6.89
C LEU A 24 -16.83 -5.08 -5.71
N LEU A 25 -17.43 -5.43 -4.57
CA LEU A 25 -17.38 -4.60 -3.36
C LEU A 25 -15.94 -4.46 -2.85
N LEU A 26 -15.17 -5.55 -2.81
CA LEU A 26 -13.77 -5.50 -2.39
C LEU A 26 -12.91 -4.68 -3.34
N LEU A 27 -13.13 -4.79 -4.66
CA LEU A 27 -12.45 -3.95 -5.65
C LEU A 27 -12.80 -2.47 -5.46
N ALA A 28 -14.07 -2.15 -5.21
CA ALA A 28 -14.51 -0.79 -4.96
C ALA A 28 -13.90 -0.21 -3.67
N ILE A 29 -13.87 -1.00 -2.58
CA ILE A 29 -13.21 -0.62 -1.33
C ILE A 29 -11.72 -0.39 -1.56
N ASN A 30 -11.03 -1.33 -2.21
CA ASN A 30 -9.59 -1.23 -2.46
C ASN A 30 -9.22 -0.01 -3.30
N LEU A 31 -9.96 0.22 -4.40
CA LEU A 31 -9.76 1.40 -5.24
C LEU A 31 -10.06 2.68 -4.45
N GLY A 32 -11.20 2.73 -3.74
CA GLY A 32 -11.62 3.88 -2.95
C GLY A 32 -10.58 4.27 -1.90
N LEU A 33 -10.09 3.31 -1.12
CA LEU A 33 -9.07 3.55 -0.09
C LEU A 33 -7.72 3.94 -0.68
N THR A 34 -7.31 3.31 -1.79
CA THR A 34 -6.09 3.70 -2.52
C THR A 34 -6.19 5.15 -2.96
N LEU A 35 -7.31 5.56 -3.60
CA LEU A 35 -7.51 6.92 -4.06
C LEU A 35 -7.58 7.94 -2.92
N ILE A 36 -8.34 7.64 -1.85
CA ILE A 36 -8.45 8.53 -0.68
C ILE A 36 -7.07 8.84 -0.13
N HIS A 37 -6.27 7.82 0.13
CA HIS A 37 -4.94 7.95 0.68
C HIS A 37 -4.00 8.68 -0.27
N SER A 38 -3.89 8.25 -1.54
CA SER A 38 -3.01 8.90 -2.51
C SER A 38 -3.38 10.37 -2.74
N LEU A 39 -4.67 10.72 -2.72
CA LEU A 39 -5.10 12.13 -2.81
C LEU A 39 -4.75 12.94 -1.55
N GLN A 40 -4.82 12.34 -0.36
CA GLN A 40 -4.39 13.00 0.88
C GLN A 40 -2.88 13.28 0.84
N GLU A 41 -2.09 12.29 0.47
CA GLU A 41 -0.63 12.40 0.36
C GLU A 41 -0.19 13.39 -0.72
N MET A 42 -0.88 13.41 -1.86
CA MET A 42 -0.65 14.39 -2.91
C MET A 42 -0.93 15.82 -2.42
N LYS A 43 -2.07 16.04 -1.75
CA LYS A 43 -2.43 17.36 -1.21
C LYS A 43 -1.44 17.83 -0.14
N GLY A 44 -0.99 16.94 0.72
CA GLY A 44 0.02 17.24 1.74
C GLY A 44 1.46 17.16 1.26
N LYS A 45 1.70 16.90 -0.03
CA LYS A 45 3.03 16.77 -0.65
C LYS A 45 3.96 15.83 0.14
N LEU A 46 3.53 14.59 0.35
CA LEU A 46 4.25 13.58 1.16
C LEU A 46 5.75 13.45 0.79
N TRP A 47 6.10 13.59 -0.49
CA TRP A 47 7.50 13.56 -0.92
C TRP A 47 8.35 14.65 -0.27
N ARG A 48 7.81 15.85 -0.05
CA ARG A 48 8.51 16.92 0.69
C ARG A 48 8.65 16.57 2.16
N TYR A 49 7.59 16.00 2.74
CA TYR A 49 7.58 15.52 4.12
C TYR A 49 8.69 14.49 4.37
N PHE A 50 8.77 13.43 3.56
CA PHE A 50 9.85 12.44 3.67
C PHE A 50 11.22 13.00 3.29
N GLY A 51 11.27 13.85 2.27
CA GLY A 51 12.50 14.55 1.87
C GLY A 51 13.07 15.38 3.01
N ALA A 52 12.24 16.14 3.74
CA ALA A 52 12.65 16.93 4.88
C ALA A 52 13.21 16.05 6.01
N ILE A 53 12.56 14.92 6.33
CA ILE A 53 13.05 13.97 7.33
C ILE A 53 14.40 13.37 6.91
N ALA A 54 14.54 12.95 5.65
CA ALA A 54 15.76 12.36 5.13
C ALA A 54 16.91 13.39 4.92
N GLY A 55 16.57 14.67 4.79
CA GLY A 55 17.49 15.75 4.42
C GLY A 55 17.76 15.82 2.91
N VAL A 56 16.74 15.53 2.10
CA VAL A 56 16.81 15.51 0.63
C VAL A 56 15.67 16.33 0.04
N LYS A 57 16.01 17.26 -0.85
CA LYS A 57 15.06 18.08 -1.59
C LYS A 57 14.52 17.29 -2.79
N ILE A 58 13.26 16.84 -2.70
CA ILE A 58 12.59 16.13 -3.80
C ILE A 58 11.80 17.14 -4.65
N PRO A 59 12.12 17.28 -5.96
CA PRO A 59 11.35 18.15 -6.86
C PRO A 59 9.88 17.73 -6.95
N ASP A 60 8.96 18.69 -7.05
CA ASP A 60 7.51 18.40 -7.06
C ASP A 60 7.09 17.50 -8.23
N SER A 61 7.69 17.65 -9.41
CA SER A 61 7.42 16.80 -10.56
C SER A 61 7.80 15.34 -10.30
N LEU A 62 8.99 15.11 -9.76
CA LEU A 62 9.47 13.77 -9.41
C LEU A 62 8.63 13.17 -8.28
N GLY A 63 8.39 13.96 -7.23
CA GLY A 63 7.57 13.57 -6.09
C GLY A 63 6.16 13.15 -6.51
N PHE A 64 5.50 13.95 -7.36
CA PHE A 64 4.19 13.62 -7.92
C PHE A 64 4.22 12.33 -8.74
N VAL A 65 5.20 12.15 -9.64
CA VAL A 65 5.28 10.94 -10.46
C VAL A 65 5.48 9.69 -9.59
N VAL A 66 6.41 9.73 -8.63
CA VAL A 66 6.78 8.55 -7.83
C VAL A 66 5.74 8.25 -6.75
N PHE A 67 5.42 9.23 -5.90
CA PHE A 67 4.59 9.01 -4.71
C PHE A 67 3.10 9.03 -5.01
N PHE A 68 2.67 9.73 -6.06
CA PHE A 68 1.27 9.72 -6.45
C PHE A 68 1.02 8.74 -7.60
N VAL A 69 1.55 9.00 -8.80
CA VAL A 69 1.18 8.23 -9.99
C VAL A 69 1.62 6.76 -9.90
N LEU A 70 2.92 6.51 -9.71
CA LEU A 70 3.47 5.15 -9.71
C LEU A 70 2.96 4.35 -8.51
N LEU A 71 2.93 4.95 -7.31
CA LEU A 71 2.43 4.26 -6.12
C LEU A 71 0.94 3.92 -6.24
N THR A 72 0.09 4.84 -6.72
CA THR A 72 -1.34 4.58 -6.92
C THR A 72 -1.56 3.43 -7.89
N LEU A 73 -0.90 3.47 -9.05
CA LEU A 73 -1.03 2.41 -10.07
C LEU A 73 -0.52 1.06 -9.55
N THR A 74 0.58 1.06 -8.81
CA THR A 74 1.16 -0.15 -8.23
C THR A 74 0.22 -0.77 -7.19
N LEU A 75 -0.24 0.02 -6.22
CA LEU A 75 -1.15 -0.46 -5.18
C LEU A 75 -2.49 -0.94 -5.76
N TRP A 76 -3.02 -0.21 -6.75
CA TRP A 76 -4.24 -0.63 -7.44
C TRP A 76 -4.04 -1.93 -8.23
N THR A 77 -2.92 -2.07 -8.94
CA THR A 77 -2.62 -3.29 -9.70
C THR A 77 -2.47 -4.49 -8.77
N ILE A 78 -1.76 -4.34 -7.64
CA ILE A 78 -1.60 -5.41 -6.65
C ILE A 78 -2.95 -5.75 -5.99
N GLY A 79 -3.78 -4.75 -5.66
CA GLY A 79 -5.13 -4.97 -5.13
C GLY A 79 -6.04 -5.69 -6.13
N TRP A 80 -5.98 -5.30 -7.39
CA TRP A 80 -6.68 -5.99 -8.48
C TRP A 80 -6.23 -7.45 -8.59
N LEU A 81 -4.92 -7.70 -8.57
CA LEU A 81 -4.34 -9.05 -8.61
C LEU A 81 -4.77 -9.90 -7.42
N ALA A 82 -4.74 -9.33 -6.22
CA ALA A 82 -5.15 -10.00 -4.98
C ALA A 82 -6.59 -10.49 -5.06
N ILE A 83 -7.48 -9.62 -5.55
CA ILE A 83 -8.92 -9.88 -5.58
C ILE A 83 -9.34 -10.73 -6.79
N THR A 84 -8.76 -10.52 -7.96
CA THR A 84 -9.21 -11.20 -9.20
C THR A 84 -8.38 -12.40 -9.59
N GLY A 85 -7.15 -12.55 -9.07
CA GLY A 85 -6.20 -13.56 -9.52
C GLY A 85 -5.66 -13.30 -10.94
N ASN A 86 -5.99 -12.16 -11.55
CA ASN A 86 -5.70 -11.89 -12.96
C ASN A 86 -4.86 -10.61 -13.14
N LEU A 87 -3.94 -10.65 -14.10
CA LEU A 87 -3.34 -9.45 -14.67
C LEU A 87 -4.01 -9.17 -16.02
N LEU A 88 -4.81 -8.11 -16.09
CA LEU A 88 -5.60 -7.78 -17.28
C LEU A 88 -6.46 -8.98 -17.72
N PHE A 89 -6.08 -9.63 -18.83
CA PHE A 89 -6.80 -10.77 -19.41
C PHE A 89 -6.19 -12.14 -19.06
N TRP A 90 -5.10 -12.16 -18.28
CA TRP A 90 -4.29 -13.36 -18.04
C TRP A 90 -4.53 -13.85 -16.62
N GLN A 91 -4.96 -15.12 -16.49
CA GLN A 91 -5.09 -15.75 -15.19
C GLN A 91 -3.71 -16.13 -14.66
N LEU A 92 -3.41 -15.63 -13.47
CA LEU A 92 -2.18 -15.92 -12.75
C LEU A 92 -2.53 -16.98 -11.70
N GLY A 93 -1.72 -18.02 -11.58
CA GLY A 93 -2.02 -19.13 -10.68
C GLY A 93 -2.27 -18.66 -9.24
N ASN A 94 -3.02 -19.45 -8.47
CA ASN A 94 -3.52 -19.05 -7.14
C ASN A 94 -2.42 -18.51 -6.22
N SER A 95 -1.20 -19.04 -6.30
CA SER A 95 -0.05 -18.56 -5.53
C SER A 95 0.32 -17.10 -5.81
N ILE A 96 0.19 -16.63 -7.05
CA ILE A 96 0.47 -15.22 -7.39
C ILE A 96 -0.62 -14.30 -6.84
N GLY A 97 -1.89 -14.67 -7.00
CA GLY A 97 -3.02 -13.92 -6.45
C GLY A 97 -2.93 -13.82 -4.92
N LEU A 98 -2.64 -14.93 -4.24
CA LEU A 98 -2.46 -14.94 -2.78
C LEU A 98 -1.18 -14.25 -2.33
N GLY A 99 -0.10 -14.31 -3.11
CA GLY A 99 1.06 -13.46 -2.91
C GLY A 99 0.69 -11.97 -2.99
N ALA A 100 -0.17 -11.58 -3.93
CA ALA A 100 -0.67 -10.22 -4.01
C ALA A 100 -1.56 -9.85 -2.81
N VAL A 101 -2.39 -10.77 -2.28
CA VAL A 101 -3.13 -10.55 -1.02
C VAL A 101 -2.16 -10.22 0.12
N GLY A 102 -1.11 -11.04 0.29
CA GLY A 102 -0.06 -10.78 1.26
C GLY A 102 0.60 -9.41 1.06
N ALA A 103 0.89 -9.07 -0.20
CA ALA A 103 1.49 -7.79 -0.57
C ALA A 103 0.59 -6.59 -0.22
N VAL A 104 -0.73 -6.66 -0.44
CA VAL A 104 -1.66 -5.59 0.00
C VAL A 104 -1.63 -5.45 1.51
N ILE A 105 -1.78 -6.56 2.26
CA ILE A 105 -1.77 -6.55 3.72
C ILE A 105 -0.46 -5.94 4.25
N GLY A 106 0.68 -6.39 3.73
CA GLY A 106 2.01 -5.88 4.07
C GLY A 106 2.12 -4.39 3.80
N ALA A 107 1.68 -3.93 2.63
CA ALA A 107 1.70 -2.52 2.25
C ALA A 107 0.86 -1.67 3.20
N ARG A 108 -0.40 -2.05 3.45
CA ARG A 108 -1.32 -1.28 4.32
C ARG A 108 -0.82 -1.14 5.75
N LEU A 109 -0.33 -2.23 6.33
CA LEU A 109 0.13 -2.22 7.72
C LEU A 109 1.48 -1.50 7.88
N SER A 110 2.43 -1.78 6.99
CA SER A 110 3.76 -1.16 7.05
C SER A 110 3.71 0.33 6.74
N ASP A 111 2.94 0.75 5.73
CA ASP A 111 2.73 2.16 5.44
C ASP A 111 2.06 2.88 6.62
N SER A 112 0.95 2.33 7.14
CA SER A 112 0.28 2.90 8.31
C SER A 112 1.22 3.11 9.49
N TYR A 113 2.10 2.14 9.77
CA TYR A 113 3.02 2.22 10.88
C TYR A 113 4.26 3.09 10.59
N PHE A 114 5.04 2.75 9.57
CA PHE A 114 6.35 3.35 9.30
C PHE A 114 6.28 4.71 8.61
N SER A 115 5.29 4.93 7.72
CA SER A 115 5.12 6.20 7.00
C SER A 115 4.34 7.25 7.80
N HIS A 116 3.51 6.80 8.75
CA HIS A 116 2.53 7.68 9.39
C HIS A 116 2.57 7.66 10.91
N ILE A 117 2.15 6.56 11.55
CA ILE A 117 1.99 6.51 13.01
C ILE A 117 3.32 6.74 13.73
N LYS A 118 4.39 6.07 13.29
CA LYS A 118 5.72 6.18 13.89
C LYS A 118 6.25 7.61 13.77
N LEU A 119 6.19 8.19 12.56
CA LEU A 119 6.71 9.54 12.32
C LEU A 119 5.90 10.63 13.05
N ASP A 120 4.58 10.47 13.15
CA ASP A 120 3.74 11.36 13.96
C ASP A 120 4.11 11.29 15.46
N ARG A 121 4.34 10.07 15.98
CA ARG A 121 4.81 9.86 17.36
C ARG A 121 6.20 10.42 17.60
N GLU A 122 7.04 10.45 16.57
CA GLU A 122 8.35 11.09 16.61
C GLU A 122 8.26 12.63 16.48
N HIS A 123 7.07 13.22 16.37
CA HIS A 123 6.81 14.67 16.27
C HIS A 123 7.10 15.30 14.90
N TYR A 124 7.11 14.51 13.83
CA TYR A 124 7.10 15.03 12.46
C TYR A 124 5.65 15.37 12.04
N ARG A 125 5.19 16.58 12.39
CA ARG A 125 3.78 17.01 12.24
C ARG A 125 3.61 18.28 11.38
N PRO A 126 2.50 18.41 10.63
CA PRO A 126 1.44 17.41 10.43
C PRO A 126 1.87 16.31 9.44
N ASN A 127 1.44 15.07 9.66
CA ASN A 127 1.68 13.97 8.72
C ASN A 127 0.51 13.85 7.70
N PRO A 128 0.78 13.97 6.38
CA PRO A 128 -0.26 14.00 5.34
C PRO A 128 -1.19 12.79 5.27
N GLY A 129 -0.68 11.58 5.55
CA GLY A 129 -1.43 10.32 5.36
C GLY A 129 -2.06 9.78 6.65
N LEU A 130 -1.76 10.36 7.81
CA LEU A 130 -2.13 9.81 9.12
C LEU A 130 -3.63 9.54 9.27
N SER A 131 -4.48 10.43 8.76
CA SER A 131 -5.94 10.31 8.89
C SER A 131 -6.53 9.10 8.15
N SER A 132 -5.82 8.54 7.17
CA SER A 132 -6.27 7.37 6.41
C SER A 132 -5.82 6.03 6.99
N THR A 133 -4.88 6.04 7.93
CA THR A 133 -4.32 4.83 8.55
C THR A 133 -5.35 3.87 9.15
N PRO A 134 -6.45 4.33 9.81
CA PRO A 134 -7.45 3.39 10.33
C PRO A 134 -8.13 2.59 9.22
N TYR A 135 -8.35 3.20 8.05
CA TYR A 135 -9.00 2.52 6.92
C TYR A 135 -8.09 1.48 6.27
N TYR A 136 -6.79 1.76 6.19
CA TYR A 136 -5.78 0.81 5.70
C TYR A 136 -5.67 -0.42 6.60
N ILE A 137 -5.67 -0.21 7.92
CA ILE A 137 -5.68 -1.30 8.90
C ILE A 137 -6.99 -2.10 8.78
N ALA A 138 -8.14 -1.43 8.65
CA ALA A 138 -9.42 -2.09 8.47
C ALA A 138 -9.47 -2.93 7.17
N GLU A 139 -8.92 -2.42 6.06
CA GLU A 139 -8.82 -3.16 4.80
C GLU A 139 -7.92 -4.39 4.95
N ALA A 140 -6.76 -4.25 5.60
CA ALA A 140 -5.86 -5.38 5.85
C ALA A 140 -6.54 -6.49 6.67
N ILE A 141 -7.30 -6.12 7.71
CA ILE A 141 -8.08 -7.05 8.52
C ILE A 141 -9.17 -7.72 7.68
N LEU A 142 -9.93 -6.93 6.90
CA LEU A 142 -10.97 -7.43 6.02
C LEU A 142 -10.42 -8.46 5.02
N LEU A 143 -9.32 -8.15 4.33
CA LEU A 143 -8.69 -9.06 3.37
C LEU A 143 -8.17 -10.32 4.08
N SER A 144 -7.57 -10.19 5.27
CA SER A 144 -7.12 -11.34 6.06
C SER A 144 -8.27 -12.28 6.41
N ILE A 145 -9.44 -11.74 6.75
CA ILE A 145 -10.64 -12.52 7.03
C ILE A 145 -11.17 -13.17 5.75
N VAL A 146 -11.42 -12.37 4.71
CA VAL A 146 -12.02 -12.84 3.45
C VAL A 146 -11.22 -13.95 2.80
N PHE A 147 -9.89 -13.79 2.74
CA PHE A 147 -8.97 -14.72 2.10
C PHE A 147 -8.39 -15.76 3.07
N PHE A 148 -8.90 -15.86 4.31
CA PHE A 148 -8.36 -16.75 5.32
C PHE A 148 -8.15 -18.20 4.82
N PRO A 149 -9.12 -18.84 4.12
CA PRO A 149 -8.93 -20.20 3.58
C PRO A 149 -7.77 -20.28 2.58
N GLY A 150 -7.70 -19.37 1.61
CA GLY A 150 -6.60 -19.35 0.65
C GLY A 150 -5.24 -19.07 1.31
N ILE A 151 -5.22 -18.20 2.34
CA ILE A 151 -4.01 -17.85 3.08
C ILE A 151 -3.42 -19.07 3.79
N ILE A 152 -4.23 -19.84 4.52
CA ILE A 152 -3.74 -21.02 5.25
C ILE A 152 -3.21 -22.10 4.30
N ASP A 153 -3.77 -22.20 3.09
CA ASP A 153 -3.34 -23.17 2.08
C ASP A 153 -2.10 -22.71 1.29
N ASN A 154 -1.76 -21.41 1.34
CA ASN A 154 -0.66 -20.80 0.56
C ASN A 154 0.19 -19.84 1.40
N LEU A 155 0.60 -20.28 2.60
CA LEU A 155 1.33 -19.43 3.55
C LEU A 155 2.61 -18.82 2.96
N LEU A 156 3.40 -19.59 2.20
CA LEU A 156 4.67 -19.10 1.66
C LEU A 156 4.48 -17.94 0.67
N PRO A 157 3.66 -18.05 -0.40
CA PRO A 157 3.39 -16.92 -1.28
C PRO A 157 2.86 -15.69 -0.53
N VAL A 158 1.90 -15.86 0.39
CA VAL A 158 1.33 -14.76 1.17
C VAL A 158 2.40 -14.09 2.02
N PHE A 159 3.24 -14.88 2.71
CA PHE A 159 4.32 -14.37 3.54
C PHE A 159 5.37 -13.60 2.72
N LEU A 160 5.77 -14.12 1.56
CA LEU A 160 6.71 -13.43 0.66
C LEU A 160 6.12 -12.12 0.14
N GLY A 161 4.84 -12.12 -0.24
CA GLY A 161 4.10 -10.91 -0.61
C GLY A 161 4.12 -9.88 0.50
N PHE A 162 3.72 -10.28 1.71
CA PHE A 162 3.69 -9.45 2.91
C PHE A 162 5.07 -8.83 3.22
N LEU A 163 6.12 -9.65 3.21
CA LEU A 163 7.48 -9.18 3.46
C LEU A 163 7.94 -8.21 2.38
N SER A 164 7.67 -8.50 1.11
CA SER A 164 8.17 -7.68 -0.01
C SER A 164 7.69 -6.24 0.07
N THR A 165 6.41 -6.02 0.32
CA THR A 165 5.84 -4.66 0.46
C THR A 165 6.10 -4.09 1.84
N GLY A 166 6.11 -4.91 2.90
CA GLY A 166 6.49 -4.49 4.24
C GLY A 166 7.89 -3.85 4.28
N LEU A 167 8.86 -4.51 3.63
CA LEU A 167 10.22 -4.00 3.51
C LEU A 167 10.29 -2.74 2.65
N LEU A 168 9.48 -2.63 1.59
CA LEU A 168 9.45 -1.43 0.75
C LEU A 168 9.19 -0.17 1.58
N PHE A 169 8.19 -0.17 2.46
CA PHE A 169 7.86 1.00 3.30
C PHE A 169 8.89 1.25 4.41
N ILE A 170 9.48 0.21 4.99
CA ILE A 170 10.61 0.35 5.94
C ILE A 170 11.80 1.06 5.28
N LEU A 171 12.05 0.77 4.00
CA LEU A 171 13.22 1.25 3.28
C LEU A 171 13.04 2.63 2.63
N VAL A 172 11.83 3.20 2.59
CA VAL A 172 11.58 4.51 1.93
C VAL A 172 12.53 5.60 2.42
N LEU A 173 12.57 5.87 3.74
CA LEU A 173 13.43 6.93 4.30
C LEU A 173 14.93 6.63 4.14
N PRO A 174 15.44 5.42 4.45
CA PRO A 174 16.84 5.07 4.17
C PRO A 174 17.22 5.28 2.70
N VAL A 175 16.39 4.83 1.76
CA VAL A 175 16.65 4.94 0.32
C VAL A 175 16.66 6.40 -0.13
N ILE A 176 15.70 7.22 0.31
CA ILE A 176 15.73 8.67 0.05
C ILE A 176 17.03 9.26 0.61
N GLY A 177 17.42 8.89 1.83
CA GLY A 177 18.63 9.38 2.49
C GLY A 177 19.93 9.13 1.72
N LEU A 178 20.00 8.08 0.88
CA LEU A 178 21.15 7.82 0.02
C LEU A 178 21.40 8.95 -1.00
N PHE A 179 20.37 9.70 -1.38
CA PHE A 179 20.47 10.79 -2.36
C PHE A 179 20.91 12.13 -1.75
N ARG A 180 21.21 12.19 -0.45
CA ARG A 180 21.61 13.43 0.25
C ARG A 180 22.85 14.08 -0.35
N GLY A 181 23.79 13.32 -0.89
CA GLY A 181 24.99 13.88 -1.54
C GLY A 181 24.70 14.67 -2.81
N VAL A 182 23.56 14.42 -3.46
CA VAL A 182 23.20 15.03 -4.76
C VAL A 182 22.14 16.11 -4.60
N ALA A 183 21.17 15.90 -3.72
CA ALA A 183 20.02 16.79 -3.53
C ALA A 183 19.82 17.16 -2.06
N GLY A 184 20.91 17.33 -1.31
CA GLY A 184 20.87 17.59 0.12
C GLY A 184 20.12 18.87 0.50
N GLN A 185 19.44 18.84 1.63
CA GLN A 185 18.87 20.00 2.32
C GLN A 185 19.01 19.85 3.83
N GLU A 186 18.61 20.87 4.58
CA GLU A 186 18.50 20.79 6.04
C GLU A 186 17.54 19.66 6.44
N ARG A 187 17.94 18.87 7.43
CA ARG A 187 17.07 17.83 7.98
C ARG A 187 16.05 18.48 8.89
N TRP A 188 14.82 17.99 8.81
CA TRP A 188 13.79 18.40 9.75
C TRP A 188 14.11 17.88 11.15
N ASN A 189 14.22 18.79 12.11
CA ASN A 189 14.26 18.46 13.52
C ASN A 189 12.83 18.19 14.02
N PRO A 190 12.58 17.06 14.70
CA PRO A 190 11.24 16.76 15.18
C PRO A 190 10.70 17.82 16.15
N GLY A 191 9.42 18.16 16.00
CA GLY A 191 8.74 19.20 16.80
C GLY A 191 8.93 20.64 16.29
N GLU A 192 9.87 20.90 15.38
CA GLU A 192 10.03 22.19 14.72
C GLU A 192 9.14 22.28 13.46
N PRO A 193 8.94 23.48 12.88
CA PRO A 193 8.34 23.60 11.56
C PRO A 193 9.17 22.90 10.47
N MET A 194 8.51 22.29 9.48
CA MET A 194 9.19 21.64 8.36
C MET A 194 10.01 22.66 7.55
N PRO A 195 11.29 22.39 7.23
CA PRO A 195 12.10 23.23 6.36
C PRO A 195 11.55 23.21 4.91
N PHE A 196 11.58 24.36 4.23
CA PHE A 196 11.01 24.56 2.89
C PHE A 196 12.03 24.43 1.75
#